data_AF-A0A7Y6RFQ9-F1
#
_entry.id   AF-A0A7Y6RFQ9-F1
#
_cell.length_a   1.000
_cell.length_b   1.000
_cell.length_c   1.000
_cell.angle_alpha   90.00
_cell.angle_beta   90.00
_cell.angle_gamma   90.00
#
_symmetry.space_group_name_H-M   'P 1'
#
loop_
_entity.id
_entity.type
_entity.pdbx_description
1 polymer ?
#
loop_
_entity_poly.entity_id
_entity_poly.type
_entity_poly.pdbx_seq_one_letter_code
_entity_poly.pdbx_strand_id
1 'polypeptide(L)'
;MKHSQRGFTLVELMVAMAIGTVIILGAGQLFLTTFQTFQNVDKVSRKQEALVFAVSALTEYGRQGDFEHYAITGDQRSSGNETHHYCVLQNQTENQPVVDLARVDDEADCPTLSEANSDGVSHTVTLPVGDCRVNADASCDEIVFIITERNKVITAQGATP
;
A
#
# COMPACT_ATOMS: atom_id res chain seq x y z
N MET A 1 -5.57 18.17 69.69
CA MET A 1 -6.35 17.63 68.56
C MET A 1 -6.03 16.14 68.44
N LYS A 2 -6.98 15.24 68.70
CA LYS A 2 -6.77 13.79 68.68
C LYS A 2 -7.13 13.28 67.28
N HIS A 3 -6.13 12.86 66.51
CA HIS A 3 -6.33 12.31 65.16
C HIS A 3 -6.84 10.86 65.31
N SER A 4 -8.10 10.60 64.93
CA SER A 4 -8.65 9.25 64.93
C SER A 4 -8.12 8.53 63.68
N GLN A 5 -7.08 7.71 63.82
CA GLN A 5 -6.68 6.77 62.78
C GLN A 5 -7.77 5.70 62.66
N ARG A 6 -8.65 5.83 61.66
CA ARG A 6 -9.59 4.77 61.27
C ARG A 6 -8.80 3.79 60.41
N GLY A 7 -8.67 2.55 60.88
CA GLY A 7 -8.02 1.47 60.14
C GLY A 7 -8.85 1.07 58.92
N PHE A 8 -8.18 0.71 57.82
CA PHE A 8 -8.80 0.20 56.61
C PHE A 8 -9.53 -1.11 56.87
N THR A 9 -10.74 -1.25 56.33
CA THR A 9 -11.45 -2.53 56.38
C THR A 9 -10.88 -3.51 55.35
N LEU A 10 -10.90 -4.81 55.66
CA LEU A 10 -10.39 -5.85 54.75
C LEU A 10 -11.13 -5.83 53.39
N VAL A 11 -12.43 -5.50 53.43
CA VAL A 11 -13.29 -5.35 52.25
C VAL A 11 -12.87 -4.14 51.40
N GLU A 12 -12.54 -2.99 51.99
CA GLU A 12 -12.03 -1.84 51.22
C GLU A 12 -10.74 -2.18 50.47
N LEU A 13 -9.84 -2.95 51.11
CA LEU A 13 -8.58 -3.33 50.49
C LEU A 13 -8.80 -4.30 49.31
N MET A 14 -9.74 -5.23 49.45
CA MET A 14 -10.13 -6.12 48.35
C MET A 14 -10.74 -5.35 47.18
N VAL A 15 -11.62 -4.38 47.45
CA VAL A 15 -12.24 -3.54 46.43
C VAL A 15 -11.19 -2.67 45.73
N ALA A 16 -10.25 -2.07 46.48
CA ALA A 16 -9.18 -1.27 45.90
C ALA A 16 -8.27 -2.09 44.96
N MET A 17 -7.91 -3.32 45.35
CA MET A 17 -7.15 -4.22 44.48
C MET A 17 -7.96 -4.65 43.26
N ALA A 18 -9.24 -4.99 43.42
CA ALA A 18 -10.10 -5.38 42.29
C ALA A 18 -10.21 -4.25 41.26
N ILE A 19 -10.47 -3.02 41.71
CA ILE A 19 -10.55 -1.84 40.83
C ILE A 19 -9.20 -1.57 40.17
N GLY A 20 -8.10 -1.62 40.92
CA GLY A 20 -6.76 -1.44 40.37
C GLY A 20 -6.42 -2.45 39.27
N THR A 21 -6.79 -3.72 39.47
CA THR A 21 -6.54 -4.79 38.49
C THR A 21 -7.34 -4.58 37.20
N VAL A 22 -8.62 -4.19 37.32
CA VAL A 22 -9.48 -3.90 36.16
C VAL A 22 -8.93 -2.72 35.35
N ILE A 23 -8.48 -1.65 36.01
CA ILE A 23 -7.89 -0.48 35.34
C ILE A 23 -6.60 -0.86 34.61
N ILE A 24 -5.70 -1.62 35.25
CA ILE A 24 -4.43 -2.05 34.63
C ILE A 24 -4.70 -2.95 33.40
N LEU A 25 -5.65 -3.88 33.49
CA LEU A 25 -6.02 -4.73 32.35
C LEU A 25 -6.63 -3.92 31.20
N GLY A 26 -7.54 -2.99 31.50
CA GLY A 26 -8.13 -2.11 30.49
C GLY A 26 -7.10 -1.22 29.81
N ALA A 27 -6.22 -0.59 30.58
CA ALA A 27 -5.14 0.25 30.05
C ALA A 27 -4.11 -0.57 29.26
N GLY A 28 -3.80 -1.79 29.71
CA GLY A 28 -2.92 -2.72 29.01
C GLY A 28 -3.45 -3.07 27.60
N GLN A 29 -4.75 -3.33 27.46
CA GLN A 29 -5.35 -3.58 26.15
C GLN A 29 -5.24 -2.37 25.21
N LEU A 30 -5.52 -1.16 25.72
CA LEU A 30 -5.37 0.08 24.94
C LEU A 30 -3.92 0.33 24.51
N PHE A 31 -2.97 0.02 25.38
CA PHE A 31 -1.55 0.13 25.08
C PHE A 31 -1.14 -0.86 23.97
N LEU A 32 -1.52 -2.13 24.08
CA LEU A 32 -1.19 -3.15 23.06
C LEU A 32 -1.82 -2.84 21.70
N THR A 33 -3.07 -2.40 21.67
CA THR A 33 -3.76 -2.00 20.42
C THR A 33 -3.11 -0.77 19.77
N THR A 34 -2.58 0.15 20.56
CA THR A 34 -1.82 1.30 20.06
C THR A 34 -0.51 0.88 19.38
N PHE A 35 0.26 -0.06 19.95
CA PHE A 35 1.46 -0.61 19.31
C PHE A 35 1.18 -1.34 18.00
N GLN A 36 0.08 -2.10 17.94
CA GLN A 36 -0.36 -2.75 16.72
C GLN A 36 -0.75 -1.75 15.63
N THR A 37 -1.38 -0.63 16.02
CA THR A 37 -1.77 0.44 15.09
C THR A 37 -0.53 1.13 14.48
N PHE A 38 0.53 1.38 15.25
CA PHE A 38 1.76 1.99 14.73
C PHE A 38 2.46 1.12 13.67
N GLN A 39 2.53 -0.20 13.87
CA GLN A 39 3.13 -1.10 12.89
C GLN A 39 2.33 -1.15 11.57
N ASN A 40 1.02 -0.95 11.64
CA ASN A 40 0.17 -0.85 10.45
C ASN A 40 0.38 0.47 9.70
N VAL A 41 0.62 1.59 10.40
CA VAL A 41 0.89 2.90 9.78
C VAL A 41 2.20 2.89 8.99
N ASP A 42 3.27 2.27 9.49
CA ASP A 42 4.56 2.23 8.78
C ASP A 42 4.52 1.44 7.46
N LYS A 43 3.72 0.38 7.41
CA LYS A 43 3.48 -0.39 6.18
C LYS A 43 2.66 0.42 5.17
N VAL A 44 1.68 1.17 5.65
CA VAL A 44 0.86 2.06 4.82
C VAL A 44 1.68 3.24 4.30
N SER A 45 2.59 3.81 5.10
CA SER A 45 3.40 4.97 4.72
C SER A 45 4.32 4.68 3.52
N ARG A 46 4.98 3.51 3.49
CA ARG A 46 5.85 3.13 2.36
C ARG A 46 5.07 2.91 1.07
N LYS A 47 3.85 2.35 1.16
CA LYS A 47 2.95 2.22 0.01
C LYS A 47 2.55 3.57 -0.55
N GLN A 48 2.21 4.52 0.33
CA GLN A 48 1.82 5.87 -0.08
C GLN A 48 2.97 6.60 -0.77
N GLU A 49 4.20 6.45 -0.28
CA GLU A 49 5.38 7.03 -0.92
C GLU A 49 5.60 6.46 -2.34
N ALA A 50 5.58 5.12 -2.47
CA ALA A 50 5.76 4.46 -3.76
C ALA A 50 4.67 4.85 -4.77
N LEU A 51 3.41 4.90 -4.30
CA LEU A 51 2.27 5.30 -5.12
C LEU A 51 2.35 6.76 -5.58
N VAL A 52 2.60 7.69 -4.65
CA VAL A 52 2.70 9.13 -4.97
C VAL A 52 3.81 9.36 -5.98
N PHE A 53 4.94 8.68 -5.80
CA PHE A 53 6.05 8.76 -6.74
C PHE A 53 5.67 8.19 -8.12
N ALA A 54 5.08 6.99 -8.18
CA ALA A 54 4.68 6.35 -9.43
C ALA A 54 3.67 7.21 -10.21
N VAL A 55 2.64 7.74 -9.54
CA VAL A 55 1.63 8.62 -10.16
C VAL A 55 2.25 9.91 -10.66
N SER A 56 3.17 10.51 -9.89
CA SER A 56 3.84 11.75 -10.29
C SER A 56 4.70 11.54 -11.54
N ALA A 57 5.43 10.42 -11.59
CA ALA A 57 6.20 10.01 -12.76
C ALA A 57 5.27 9.83 -13.97
N LEU A 58 4.25 8.99 -13.86
CA LEU A 58 3.27 8.72 -14.92
C LEU A 58 2.55 9.99 -15.43
N THR A 59 2.23 10.92 -14.54
CA THR A 59 1.56 12.18 -14.91
C THR A 59 2.48 13.07 -15.77
N GLU A 60 3.76 13.15 -15.42
CA GLU A 60 4.73 13.90 -16.20
C GLU A 60 4.92 13.28 -17.61
N TYR A 61 4.91 11.96 -17.74
CA TYR A 61 4.97 11.29 -19.06
C TYR A 61 3.68 11.45 -19.87
N GLY A 62 2.52 11.32 -19.23
CA GLY A 62 1.24 11.59 -19.89
C GLY A 62 1.16 13.02 -20.43
N ARG A 63 1.88 13.97 -19.82
CA ARG A 63 2.03 15.34 -20.33
C ARG A 63 3.01 15.46 -21.51
N GLN A 64 4.04 14.61 -21.55
CA GLN A 64 5.02 14.56 -22.65
C GLN A 64 4.51 13.76 -23.86
N GLY A 65 3.46 12.95 -23.69
CA GLY A 65 2.79 12.21 -24.77
C GLY A 65 3.47 10.91 -25.15
N ASP A 66 4.33 10.37 -24.28
CA ASP A 66 5.16 9.20 -24.56
C ASP A 66 5.06 8.18 -23.42
N PHE A 67 4.16 7.21 -23.60
CA PHE A 67 3.91 6.15 -22.61
C PHE A 67 4.86 4.95 -22.76
N GLU A 68 5.68 4.89 -23.81
CA GLU A 68 6.60 3.75 -24.05
C GLU A 68 7.87 3.80 -23.20
N HIS A 69 8.14 4.95 -22.57
CA HIS A 69 9.34 5.17 -21.76
C HIS A 69 9.33 4.46 -20.41
N TYR A 70 8.18 4.01 -19.94
CA TYR A 70 8.05 3.33 -18.65
C TYR A 70 7.39 1.99 -18.83
N ALA A 71 7.87 0.99 -18.10
CA ALA A 71 7.25 -0.31 -18.02
C ALA A 71 7.30 -0.82 -16.59
N ILE A 72 6.33 -1.66 -16.24
CA ILE A 72 6.43 -2.50 -15.06
C ILE A 72 7.20 -3.74 -15.53
N THR A 73 8.35 -3.97 -14.92
CA THR A 73 9.12 -5.20 -15.12
C THR A 73 9.18 -5.97 -13.81
N GLY A 74 9.32 -7.29 -13.90
CA GLY A 74 9.77 -8.06 -12.75
C GLY A 74 11.25 -7.80 -12.49
N ASP A 75 11.61 -7.79 -11.22
CA ASP A 75 12.97 -7.76 -10.73
C ASP A 75 13.16 -8.88 -9.71
N GLN A 76 14.11 -9.76 -10.01
CA GLN A 76 14.43 -10.91 -9.17
C GLN A 76 15.62 -10.58 -8.28
N ARG A 77 15.42 -10.59 -6.96
CA ARG A 77 16.47 -10.34 -5.97
C ARG A 77 16.68 -11.58 -5.11
N SER A 78 17.85 -12.19 -5.26
CA SER A 78 18.27 -13.33 -4.43
C SER A 78 18.89 -12.84 -3.13
N SER A 79 18.37 -13.33 -2.00
CA SER A 79 18.89 -13.08 -0.66
C SER A 79 19.19 -14.42 0.02
N GLY A 80 20.46 -14.83 0.02
CA GLY A 80 20.86 -16.15 0.50
C GLY A 80 20.25 -17.28 -0.34
N ASN A 81 19.44 -18.14 0.29
CA ASN A 81 18.74 -19.25 -0.38
C ASN A 81 17.33 -18.86 -0.84
N GLU A 82 16.87 -17.65 -0.52
CA GLU A 82 15.54 -17.18 -0.88
C GLU A 82 15.61 -16.27 -2.11
N THR A 83 14.67 -16.45 -3.02
CA THR A 83 14.46 -15.56 -4.15
C THR A 83 13.23 -14.70 -3.87
N HIS A 84 13.31 -13.41 -4.15
CA HIS A 84 12.19 -12.49 -4.02
C HIS A 84 11.93 -11.83 -5.36
N HIS A 85 10.68 -11.87 -5.80
CA HIS A 85 10.24 -11.22 -7.03
C HIS A 85 9.53 -9.91 -6.67
N TYR A 86 9.89 -8.84 -7.37
CA TYR A 86 9.32 -7.51 -7.22
C TYR A 86 8.82 -7.01 -8.55
N CYS A 87 7.66 -6.36 -8.58
CA CYS A 87 7.25 -5.53 -9.69
C CYS A 87 7.81 -4.13 -9.47
N VAL A 88 8.64 -3.68 -10.40
CA VAL A 88 9.29 -2.37 -10.33
C VAL A 88 8.85 -1.52 -11.51
N LEU A 89 8.62 -0.24 -11.25
CA LEU A 89 8.46 0.74 -12.31
C LEU A 89 9.86 1.09 -12.83
N GLN A 90 10.13 0.75 -14.09
CA GLN A 90 11.41 0.97 -14.74
C GLN A 90 11.27 2.00 -15.85
N ASN A 91 12.28 2.86 -15.98
CA ASN A 91 12.48 3.66 -17.17
C ASN A 91 13.13 2.78 -18.25
N GLN A 92 12.43 2.55 -19.36
CA GLN A 92 12.85 1.71 -20.48
C GLN A 92 14.00 2.32 -21.29
N THR A 93 14.12 3.64 -21.32
CA THR A 93 15.16 4.35 -22.07
C THR A 93 16.52 4.28 -21.36
N GLU A 94 16.52 4.39 -20.03
CA GLU A 94 17.73 4.34 -19.19
C GLU A 94 17.94 2.96 -18.53
N ASN A 95 16.99 2.04 -18.72
CA ASN A 95 16.94 0.72 -18.12
C ASN A 95 17.12 0.75 -16.59
N GLN A 96 16.60 1.80 -15.94
CA GLN A 96 16.81 2.08 -14.52
C GLN A 96 15.52 1.87 -13.70
N PRO A 97 15.56 1.07 -12.61
CA PRO A 97 14.43 0.92 -11.70
C PRO A 97 14.23 2.22 -10.94
N VAL A 98 13.00 2.72 -10.94
CA VAL A 98 12.67 4.01 -10.34
C VAL A 98 11.95 3.83 -9.01
N VAL A 99 11.04 2.86 -8.92
CA VAL A 99 10.34 2.54 -7.67
C VAL A 99 9.92 1.07 -7.61
N ASP A 100 10.02 0.48 -6.42
CA ASP A 100 9.47 -0.84 -6.11
C ASP A 100 7.97 -0.69 -5.80
N LEU A 101 7.11 -1.36 -6.56
CA LEU A 101 5.66 -1.24 -6.45
C LEU A 101 5.09 -2.35 -5.56
N ALA A 102 5.34 -3.60 -5.94
CA ALA A 102 4.81 -4.76 -5.25
C ALA A 102 5.83 -5.88 -5.15
N ARG A 103 5.65 -6.74 -4.15
CA ARG A 103 6.32 -8.02 -4.04
C ARG A 103 5.36 -9.13 -4.47
N VAL A 104 5.84 -10.03 -5.31
CA VAL A 104 5.06 -11.11 -5.94
C VAL A 104 5.75 -12.46 -5.76
N ASP A 105 5.04 -13.55 -6.06
CA ASP A 105 5.59 -14.91 -5.98
C ASP A 105 6.33 -15.28 -7.27
N ASP A 106 5.83 -14.82 -8.42
CA ASP A 106 6.46 -14.98 -9.73
C ASP A 106 6.57 -13.62 -10.45
N GLU A 107 7.59 -13.45 -11.30
CA GLU A 107 7.74 -12.27 -12.15
C GLU A 107 6.60 -12.16 -13.18
N ALA A 108 5.99 -13.29 -13.58
CA ALA A 108 4.81 -13.32 -14.45
C ALA A 108 3.56 -12.71 -13.81
N ASP A 109 3.52 -12.51 -12.48
CA ASP A 109 2.41 -11.89 -11.78
C ASP A 109 2.41 -10.35 -11.93
N CYS A 110 3.46 -9.76 -12.51
CA CYS A 110 3.54 -8.33 -12.75
C CYS A 110 2.67 -7.92 -13.96
N PRO A 111 1.69 -7.01 -13.79
CA PRO A 111 0.84 -6.56 -14.88
C PRO A 111 1.61 -5.68 -15.86
N THR A 112 1.11 -5.60 -17.08
CA THR A 112 1.62 -4.61 -18.04
C THR A 112 1.22 -3.21 -17.59
N LEU A 113 2.11 -2.22 -17.75
CA LEU A 113 1.88 -0.87 -17.24
C LEU A 113 0.64 -0.21 -17.85
N SER A 114 0.40 -0.43 -19.15
CA SER A 114 -0.64 0.28 -19.88
C SER A 114 -1.27 -0.62 -20.93
N GLU A 115 -2.57 -0.80 -20.83
CA GLU A 115 -3.38 -1.48 -21.84
C GLU A 115 -4.23 -0.46 -22.60
N ALA A 116 -4.06 -0.40 -23.92
CA ALA A 116 -4.88 0.46 -24.77
C ALA A 116 -6.33 -0.01 -24.71
N ASN A 117 -7.24 0.89 -24.38
CA ASN A 117 -8.65 0.58 -24.36
C ASN A 117 -9.21 0.51 -25.79
N SER A 118 -10.36 -0.14 -25.95
CA SER A 118 -11.01 -0.34 -27.26
C SER A 118 -11.30 0.96 -28.03
N ASP A 119 -11.39 2.09 -27.32
CA ASP A 119 -11.60 3.42 -27.91
C ASP A 119 -10.34 4.01 -28.57
N GLY A 120 -9.16 3.43 -28.33
CA GLY A 120 -7.88 3.87 -28.92
C GLY A 120 -7.40 5.27 -28.50
N VAL A 121 -8.07 5.88 -27.52
CA VAL A 121 -7.77 7.22 -26.96
C VAL A 121 -7.50 7.15 -25.45
N SER A 122 -8.00 6.12 -24.78
CA SER A 122 -7.79 5.88 -23.36
C SER A 122 -6.88 4.68 -23.14
N HIS A 123 -6.04 4.79 -22.11
CA HIS A 123 -5.10 3.78 -21.66
C HIS A 123 -5.40 3.47 -20.20
N THR A 124 -5.57 2.19 -19.87
CA THR A 124 -5.76 1.75 -18.49
C THR A 124 -4.39 1.40 -17.91
N VAL A 125 -4.04 2.01 -16.79
CA VAL A 125 -2.78 1.79 -16.09
C VAL A 125 -3.05 1.13 -14.76
N THR A 126 -2.51 -0.07 -14.57
CA THR A 126 -2.71 -0.87 -13.36
C THR A 126 -1.43 -0.95 -12.56
N LEU A 127 -1.46 -0.52 -11.30
CA LEU A 127 -0.31 -0.56 -10.39
C LEU A 127 -0.62 -1.40 -9.16
N PRO A 128 0.04 -2.56 -8.97
CA PRO A 128 -0.02 -3.31 -7.73
C PRO A 128 0.88 -2.63 -6.69
N VAL A 129 0.41 -2.45 -5.46
CA VAL A 129 1.17 -1.81 -4.38
C VAL A 129 1.13 -2.64 -3.10
N GLY A 130 2.31 -3.07 -2.64
CA GLY A 130 2.48 -3.79 -1.36
C GLY A 130 2.95 -5.24 -1.50
N ASP A 131 2.40 -6.15 -0.70
CA ASP A 131 2.75 -7.59 -0.72
C ASP A 131 1.59 -8.36 -1.37
N CYS A 132 1.81 -8.79 -2.61
CA CYS A 132 0.85 -9.45 -3.49
C CYS A 132 1.09 -10.96 -3.61
N ARG A 133 1.90 -11.53 -2.72
CA ARG A 133 2.12 -12.98 -2.64
C ARG A 133 0.88 -13.69 -2.13
N VAL A 134 0.56 -14.83 -2.74
CA VAL A 134 -0.64 -15.65 -2.47
C VAL A 134 -0.68 -16.14 -1.02
N ASN A 135 0.48 -16.36 -0.41
CA ASN A 135 0.62 -16.89 0.94
C ASN A 135 1.12 -15.85 1.97
N ALA A 136 1.18 -14.56 1.61
CA ALA A 136 1.43 -13.51 2.59
C ALA A 136 0.11 -13.14 3.29
N ASP A 137 0.20 -12.53 4.48
CA ASP A 137 -0.91 -11.75 5.07
C ASP A 137 -1.14 -10.51 4.18
N ALA A 138 -1.70 -10.77 2.99
CA ALA A 138 -1.53 -9.95 1.79
C ALA A 138 -2.22 -8.61 1.97
N SER A 139 -1.41 -7.56 1.95
CA SER A 139 -1.86 -6.19 1.74
C SER A 139 -1.44 -5.85 0.32
N CYS A 140 -2.17 -6.40 -0.65
CA CYS A 140 -2.02 -6.07 -2.05
C CYS A 140 -3.15 -5.08 -2.40
N ASP A 141 -2.78 -3.86 -2.74
CA ASP A 141 -3.72 -2.87 -3.24
C ASP A 141 -3.48 -2.72 -4.74
N GLU A 142 -4.50 -2.92 -5.56
CA GLU A 142 -4.44 -2.71 -7.00
C GLU A 142 -5.07 -1.36 -7.33
N ILE A 143 -4.28 -0.47 -7.91
CA ILE A 143 -4.72 0.89 -8.20
C ILE A 143 -4.76 1.06 -9.71
N VAL A 144 -5.97 1.30 -10.21
CA VAL A 144 -6.25 1.44 -11.64
C VAL A 144 -6.49 2.90 -11.96
N PHE A 145 -5.74 3.41 -12.93
CA PHE A 145 -5.89 4.76 -13.48
C PHE A 145 -6.30 4.68 -14.95
N ILE A 146 -7.04 5.67 -15.42
CA ILE A 146 -7.37 5.80 -16.85
C ILE A 146 -6.76 7.10 -17.34
N ILE A 147 -5.85 7.00 -18.30
CA ILE A 147 -5.21 8.14 -18.94
C ILE A 147 -5.86 8.33 -20.31
N THR A 148 -6.31 9.54 -20.62
CA THR A 148 -6.96 9.86 -21.90
C THR A 148 -6.11 10.86 -22.67
N GLU A 149 -5.76 10.52 -23.91
CA GLU A 149 -5.03 11.42 -24.81
C GLU A 149 -5.95 12.56 -25.27
N ARG A 150 -5.70 13.78 -24.81
CA ARG A 150 -6.53 14.95 -25.19
C ARG A 150 -6.40 15.36 -26.67
N ASN A 151 -5.39 14.88 -27.38
CA ASN A 151 -5.12 15.29 -28.77
C ASN A 151 -5.73 14.34 -29.82
N LYS A 152 -6.41 13.27 -29.39
CA LYS A 152 -7.06 12.31 -30.27
C LYS A 152 -8.57 12.45 -30.12
N VAL A 153 -9.24 12.91 -31.16
CA VAL A 153 -10.70 13.08 -31.17
C VAL A 153 -11.33 11.69 -31.06
N ILE A 154 -12.18 11.47 -30.05
CA ILE A 154 -13.09 10.31 -30.00
C ILE A 154 -14.03 10.45 -31.20
N THR A 155 -13.68 9.83 -32.31
CA THR A 155 -14.63 9.69 -33.42
C THR A 155 -15.54 8.54 -33.02
N ALA A 156 -16.66 8.87 -32.39
CA ALA A 156 -17.69 7.89 -32.04
C ALA A 156 -18.01 7.05 -33.27
N GLN A 157 -17.60 5.78 -33.26
CA GLN A 157 -17.92 4.85 -34.32
C GLN A 157 -19.41 4.49 -34.24
N GLY A 158 -20.18 5.06 -35.16
CA GLY A 158 -21.36 4.41 -35.73
C GLY A 158 -22.62 4.37 -34.86
N ALA A 159 -23.31 5.50 -34.72
CA ALA A 159 -24.78 5.47 -34.74
C ALA A 159 -25.21 5.42 -36.21
N THR A 160 -25.52 4.22 -36.71
CA THR A 160 -26.14 4.04 -38.04
C THR A 160 -27.55 4.62 -38.08
N PRO A 161 -27.99 5.23 -39.21
CA PRO A 161 -29.29 5.89 -39.37
C PRO A 161 -30.49 4.93 -39.33
#